data_AF-A0AA38K7N9-F1
#
_entry.id   AF-A0AA38K7N9-F1
#
_cell.length_a   1.000
_cell.length_b   1.000
_cell.length_c   1.000
_cell.angle_alpha   90.00
_cell.angle_beta   90.00
_cell.angle_gamma   90.00
#
_symmetry.space_group_name_H-M   'P 1'
#
loop_
_entity.id
_entity.type
_entity.pdbx_description
1 polymer ?
#
loop_
_entity_poly.entity_id
_entity_poly.type
_entity_poly.pdbx_seq_one_letter_code
_entity_poly.pdbx_strand_id
1 'polypeptide(L)'
;LYSTSASFLVSNSPVQSTSQLPDLATTFISPKKRRFDELLSQQPRTQLESSLQEAMHWSNNHINNQKDWLLAMQAQNILQHLYTSRIRGQLQHSEEKTTQKNSRLHVDGRAKLLTQDEFFHRVKEVAERREREEADSSKRKAARVNAHERLATALVQWEQERRICEQRNKAVMERWELAVVEWENERDLARTERRKIGWTKP
;
A
#
# COMPACT_ATOMS: atom_id res chain seq x y z
N LEU A 1 13.95 28.57 -23.43
CA LEU A 1 13.12 27.37 -23.63
C LEU A 1 13.18 26.56 -22.35
N TYR A 2 12.07 26.45 -21.63
CA TYR A 2 12.02 25.78 -20.32
C TYR A 2 12.22 24.28 -20.50
N SER A 3 13.23 23.70 -19.84
CA SER A 3 13.48 22.25 -19.82
C SER A 3 12.36 21.57 -19.03
N THR A 4 11.35 21.07 -19.72
CA THR A 4 10.29 20.27 -19.10
C THR A 4 10.89 18.94 -18.62
N SER A 5 10.47 18.43 -17.46
CA SER A 5 10.93 17.15 -16.90
C SER A 5 10.72 15.95 -17.84
N ALA A 6 9.82 16.08 -18.80
CA ALA A 6 9.49 15.07 -19.81
C ALA A 6 10.32 15.18 -21.12
N SER A 7 11.35 16.04 -21.18
CA SER A 7 12.15 16.25 -22.40
C SER A 7 12.82 14.97 -22.92
N PHE A 8 13.11 14.01 -22.03
CA PHE A 8 13.70 12.73 -22.38
C PHE A 8 12.79 11.85 -23.27
N LEU A 9 11.46 12.11 -23.30
CA LEU A 9 10.53 11.38 -24.17
C LEU A 9 10.69 11.74 -25.64
N VAL A 10 11.22 12.93 -25.94
CA VAL A 10 11.42 13.45 -27.30
C VAL A 10 12.91 13.39 -27.70
N SER A 11 13.80 13.13 -26.74
CA SER A 11 15.23 13.01 -27.01
C SER A 11 15.56 11.63 -27.57
N ASN A 12 16.49 11.58 -28.54
CA ASN A 12 17.06 10.31 -29.02
C ASN A 12 18.04 9.66 -28.03
N SER A 13 18.23 10.26 -26.84
CA SER A 13 19.10 9.73 -25.81
C SER A 13 18.40 8.62 -25.02
N PRO A 14 19.12 7.56 -24.60
CA PRO A 14 18.55 6.53 -23.74
C PRO A 14 18.01 7.10 -22.42
N VAL A 15 16.90 6.56 -21.93
CA VAL A 15 16.34 6.93 -20.63
C VAL A 15 17.35 6.60 -19.53
N GLN A 16 17.65 7.58 -18.69
CA GLN A 16 18.59 7.43 -17.57
C GLN A 16 17.86 7.18 -16.27
N SER A 17 18.57 6.66 -15.26
CA SER A 17 18.02 6.51 -13.91
C SER A 17 17.53 7.83 -13.29
N THR A 18 18.12 8.95 -13.71
CA THR A 18 17.83 10.31 -13.25
C THR A 18 16.63 10.98 -13.94
N SER A 19 16.09 10.38 -15.01
CA SER A 19 14.93 10.92 -15.71
C SER A 19 13.70 10.95 -14.79
N GLN A 20 13.19 12.14 -14.47
CA GLN A 20 12.03 12.32 -13.60
C GLN A 20 10.74 12.04 -14.38
N LEU A 21 10.00 11.01 -13.96
CA LEU A 21 8.67 10.73 -14.50
C LEU A 21 7.64 11.54 -13.71
N PRO A 22 6.54 11.97 -14.33
CA PRO A 22 5.42 12.56 -13.61
C PRO A 22 4.95 11.61 -12.51
N ASP A 23 4.70 12.15 -11.33
CA ASP A 23 4.10 11.36 -10.25
C ASP A 23 2.64 11.07 -10.60
N LEU A 24 2.24 9.81 -10.45
CA LEU A 24 0.89 9.38 -10.77
C LEU A 24 0.00 9.66 -9.56
N ALA A 25 -0.78 10.74 -9.64
CA ALA A 25 -1.73 11.07 -8.59
C ALA A 25 -2.80 9.97 -8.47
N THR A 26 -2.83 9.29 -7.33
CA THR A 26 -3.96 8.44 -6.95
C THR A 26 -5.04 9.30 -6.31
N THR A 27 -6.30 8.98 -6.56
CA THR A 27 -7.45 9.68 -5.99
C THR A 27 -8.17 8.76 -5.01
N PHE A 28 -8.72 9.31 -3.95
CA PHE A 28 -9.51 8.51 -3.03
C PHE A 28 -10.81 8.04 -3.70
N ILE A 29 -10.98 6.73 -3.86
CA ILE A 29 -12.23 6.13 -4.36
C ILE A 29 -13.10 5.77 -3.15
N SER A 30 -14.25 6.40 -3.04
CA SER A 30 -15.17 6.09 -1.94
C SER A 30 -15.71 4.65 -2.07
N PRO A 31 -15.93 3.94 -0.95
CA PRO A 31 -16.53 2.61 -0.97
C PRO A 31 -17.85 2.56 -1.75
N LYS A 32 -18.17 1.40 -2.31
CA LYS A 32 -19.49 1.13 -2.90
C LYS A 32 -20.52 1.19 -1.78
N LYS A 33 -21.47 2.13 -1.91
CA LYS A 33 -22.56 2.28 -0.94
C LYS A 33 -23.79 1.63 -1.54
N ARG A 34 -24.45 0.82 -0.73
CA ARG A 34 -25.76 0.24 -1.01
C ARG A 34 -26.84 1.30 -0.78
N ARG A 35 -27.01 2.19 -1.75
CA ARG A 35 -27.96 3.30 -1.66
C ARG A 35 -29.34 2.81 -2.06
N PHE A 36 -30.32 3.11 -1.21
CA PHE A 36 -31.73 2.84 -1.46
C PHE A 36 -32.10 1.35 -1.56
N ASP A 37 -31.30 0.46 -0.97
CA ASP A 37 -31.58 -0.99 -0.94
C ASP A 37 -32.98 -1.29 -0.39
N GLU A 38 -33.40 -0.58 0.67
CA GLU A 38 -34.74 -0.72 1.24
C GLU A 38 -35.83 -0.38 0.21
N LEU A 39 -35.67 0.72 -0.54
CA LEU A 39 -36.63 1.15 -1.56
C LEU A 39 -36.63 0.21 -2.78
N LEU A 40 -35.46 -0.30 -3.16
CA LEU A 40 -35.30 -1.25 -4.26
C LEU A 40 -35.80 -2.66 -3.90
N SER A 41 -35.89 -2.99 -2.61
CA SER A 41 -36.44 -4.25 -2.12
C SER A 41 -37.98 -4.29 -2.10
N GLN A 42 -38.64 -3.13 -2.20
CA GLN A 42 -40.09 -3.04 -2.21
C GLN A 42 -40.65 -3.42 -3.58
N GLN A 43 -41.75 -4.18 -3.59
CA GLN A 43 -42.43 -4.54 -4.82
C GLN A 43 -43.18 -3.31 -5.38
N PRO A 44 -42.92 -2.88 -6.63
CA PRO A 44 -43.58 -1.73 -7.22
C PRO A 44 -45.06 -2.04 -7.44
N ARG A 45 -45.93 -1.07 -7.13
CA ARG A 45 -47.38 -1.18 -7.29
C ARG A 45 -47.86 -0.58 -8.60
N THR A 46 -47.12 0.37 -9.15
CA THR A 46 -47.44 1.08 -10.40
C THR A 46 -46.36 0.88 -11.46
N GLN A 47 -46.72 1.04 -12.73
CA GLN A 47 -45.74 0.98 -13.84
C GLN A 47 -44.68 2.08 -13.73
N LEU A 48 -45.07 3.26 -13.24
CA LEU A 48 -44.14 4.37 -13.03
C LEU A 48 -43.10 4.02 -11.96
N GLU A 49 -43.53 3.45 -10.83
CA GLU A 49 -42.61 2.97 -9.79
C GLU A 49 -41.62 1.93 -10.32
N SER A 50 -42.11 0.98 -11.13
CA SER A 50 -41.25 -0.01 -11.77
C SER A 50 -40.17 0.64 -12.65
N SER A 51 -40.55 1.62 -13.47
CA SER A 51 -39.60 2.33 -14.35
C SER A 51 -38.58 3.15 -13.54
N LEU A 52 -39.02 3.78 -12.45
CA LEU A 52 -38.13 4.52 -11.55
C LEU A 52 -37.15 3.61 -10.82
N GLN A 53 -37.60 2.45 -10.33
CA GLN A 53 -36.72 1.46 -9.71
C GLN A 53 -35.68 0.93 -10.71
N GLU A 54 -36.09 0.65 -11.95
CA GLU A 54 -35.16 0.23 -13.00
C GLU A 54 -34.11 1.30 -13.31
N ALA A 55 -34.53 2.56 -13.45
CA ALA A 55 -33.61 3.69 -13.64
C ALA A 55 -32.64 3.86 -12.46
N MET A 56 -33.10 3.65 -11.22
CA MET A 56 -32.25 3.66 -10.03
C MET A 56 -31.25 2.51 -10.02
N HIS A 57 -31.67 1.28 -10.34
CA HIS A 57 -30.77 0.13 -10.48
C HIS A 57 -29.70 0.41 -11.53
N TRP A 58 -30.11 0.91 -12.69
CA TRP A 58 -29.20 1.26 -13.78
C TRP A 58 -28.18 2.31 -13.34
N SER A 59 -28.63 3.40 -12.71
CA SER A 59 -27.75 4.48 -12.21
C SER A 59 -26.76 3.98 -11.15
N ASN A 60 -27.23 3.20 -10.18
CA ASN A 60 -26.39 2.61 -9.14
C ASN A 60 -25.34 1.66 -9.74
N ASN A 61 -25.74 0.80 -10.67
CA ASN A 61 -24.84 -0.11 -11.37
C ASN A 61 -23.82 0.65 -12.21
N HIS A 62 -24.25 1.69 -12.91
CA HIS A 62 -23.36 2.53 -13.72
C HIS A 62 -22.28 3.19 -12.85
N ILE A 63 -22.65 3.80 -11.71
CA ILE A 63 -21.70 4.39 -10.77
C ILE A 63 -20.75 3.33 -10.20
N ASN A 64 -21.26 2.15 -9.83
CA ASN A 64 -20.44 1.07 -9.31
C ASN A 64 -19.43 0.56 -10.35
N ASN A 65 -19.84 0.45 -11.62
CA ASN A 65 -18.96 0.05 -12.72
C ASN A 65 -17.88 1.11 -12.99
N GLN A 66 -18.23 2.40 -12.96
CA GLN A 66 -17.24 3.49 -13.06
C GLN A 66 -16.20 3.41 -11.94
N LYS A 67 -16.64 3.13 -10.70
CA LYS A 67 -15.72 2.94 -9.57
C LYS A 67 -14.80 1.74 -9.75
N ASP A 68 -15.32 0.62 -10.26
CA ASP A 68 -14.50 -0.57 -10.54
C ASP A 68 -13.45 -0.27 -11.60
N TRP A 69 -13.83 0.45 -12.64
CA TRP A 69 -12.90 0.86 -13.69
C TRP A 69 -11.82 1.80 -13.15
N LEU A 70 -12.19 2.80 -12.35
CA LEU A 70 -11.23 3.70 -11.69
C LEU A 70 -10.29 2.94 -10.75
N LEU A 71 -10.81 1.96 -9.99
CA LEU A 71 -10.02 1.10 -9.11
C LEU A 71 -8.99 0.31 -9.92
N ALA A 72 -9.40 -0.31 -11.02
CA ALA A 72 -8.52 -1.06 -11.91
C ALA A 72 -7.42 -0.16 -12.50
N MET A 73 -7.78 1.04 -12.96
CA MET A 73 -6.83 2.02 -13.49
C MET A 73 -5.82 2.46 -12.43
N GLN A 74 -6.26 2.72 -11.20
CA GLN A 74 -5.35 3.06 -10.10
C GLN A 74 -4.43 1.91 -9.74
N ALA A 75 -4.95 0.69 -9.66
CA ALA A 75 -4.13 -0.50 -9.42
C ALA A 75 -3.07 -0.67 -10.50
N GLN A 76 -3.43 -0.49 -11.77
CA GLN A 76 -2.49 -0.53 -12.89
C GLN A 76 -1.40 0.55 -12.77
N ASN A 77 -1.79 1.79 -12.46
CA ASN A 77 -0.83 2.89 -12.27
C ASN A 77 0.16 2.60 -11.13
N ILE A 78 -0.32 2.05 -10.00
CA ILE A 78 0.54 1.64 -8.88
C ILE A 78 1.52 0.56 -9.32
N LEU A 79 1.06 -0.47 -10.03
CA LEU A 79 1.92 -1.54 -10.54
C LEU A 79 2.98 -1.01 -11.52
N GLN A 80 2.60 -0.13 -12.42
CA GLN A 80 3.53 0.52 -13.35
C GLN A 80 4.56 1.38 -12.61
N HIS A 81 4.15 2.11 -11.57
CA HIS A 81 5.07 2.87 -10.74
C HIS A 81 6.09 1.96 -10.03
N LEU A 82 5.64 0.85 -9.43
CA LEU A 82 6.53 -0.12 -8.79
C LEU A 82 7.50 -0.75 -9.79
N TYR A 83 7.02 -1.10 -10.99
CA TYR A 83 7.84 -1.65 -12.05
C TYR A 83 8.90 -0.66 -12.55
N THR A 84 8.49 0.58 -12.84
CA THR A 84 9.42 1.63 -13.30
C THR A 84 10.45 1.98 -12.22
N SER A 85 10.06 1.99 -10.94
CA SER A 85 10.99 2.14 -9.81
C SER A 85 12.04 1.01 -9.78
N ARG A 86 11.62 -0.24 -10.00
CA ARG A 86 12.54 -1.39 -10.10
C ARG A 86 13.50 -1.26 -11.28
N ILE A 87 13.01 -0.89 -12.47
CA ILE A 87 13.85 -0.66 -13.65
C ILE A 87 14.87 0.44 -13.39
N ARG A 88 14.46 1.56 -12.77
CA ARG A 88 15.38 2.64 -12.41
C ARG A 88 16.49 2.18 -11.50
N GLY A 89 16.18 1.37 -10.48
CA GLY A 89 17.21 0.79 -9.61
C GLY A 89 18.20 -0.10 -10.37
N GLN A 90 17.73 -0.85 -11.36
CA GLN A 90 18.60 -1.67 -12.22
C GLN A 90 19.46 -0.81 -13.16
N LEU A 91 18.89 0.24 -13.74
CA LEU A 91 19.61 1.19 -14.58
C LEU A 91 20.68 1.93 -13.78
N GLN A 92 20.33 2.45 -12.60
CA GLN A 92 21.25 3.11 -11.70
C GLN A 92 22.43 2.20 -11.35
N HIS A 93 22.17 0.93 -11.00
CA HIS A 93 23.23 -0.04 -10.72
C HIS A 93 24.13 -0.31 -11.93
N SER A 94 23.56 -0.34 -13.14
CA SER A 94 24.32 -0.51 -14.38
C SER A 94 25.20 0.70 -14.69
N GLU A 95 24.66 1.91 -14.52
CA GLU A 95 25.34 3.19 -14.68
C GLU A 95 26.47 3.35 -13.64
N GLU A 96 26.22 2.96 -12.39
CA GLU A 96 27.23 2.94 -11.32
C GLU A 96 28.33 1.89 -11.59
N LYS A 97 27.97 0.70 -12.07
CA LYS A 97 28.97 -0.33 -12.42
C LYS A 97 29.87 0.08 -13.58
N THR A 98 29.32 0.74 -14.59
CA THR A 98 30.11 1.22 -15.73
C THR A 98 31.05 2.35 -15.32
N THR A 99 30.61 3.25 -14.45
CA THR A 99 31.48 4.31 -13.89
C THR A 99 32.54 3.75 -12.92
N GLN A 100 32.20 2.79 -12.06
CA GLN A 100 33.15 2.18 -11.12
C GLN A 100 34.24 1.34 -11.78
N LYS A 101 33.97 0.68 -12.92
CA LYS A 101 35.01 -0.06 -13.66
C LYS A 101 36.16 0.84 -14.13
N ASN A 102 35.89 2.13 -14.34
CA ASN A 102 36.89 3.14 -14.71
C ASN A 102 37.62 3.75 -13.50
N SER A 103 37.29 3.36 -12.26
CA SER A 103 37.96 3.83 -11.05
C SER A 103 39.25 3.08 -10.71
N ARG A 104 39.70 2.13 -11.55
CA ARG A 104 41.04 1.57 -11.42
C ARG A 104 42.03 2.72 -11.51
N LEU A 105 42.97 2.77 -10.57
CA LEU A 105 43.98 3.82 -10.37
C LEU A 105 44.82 4.15 -11.64
N HIS A 106 44.71 3.30 -12.67
CA HIS A 106 45.24 3.50 -14.02
C HIS A 106 44.14 3.94 -14.99
N VAL A 107 43.71 5.19 -14.89
CA VAL A 107 42.72 5.78 -15.82
C VAL A 107 43.30 5.94 -17.25
N ASP A 108 44.62 6.02 -17.39
CA ASP A 108 45.28 6.29 -18.68
C ASP A 108 45.95 5.07 -19.34
N GLY A 109 45.93 3.89 -18.69
CA GLY A 109 46.64 2.69 -19.19
C GLY A 109 48.18 2.80 -19.24
N ARG A 110 48.76 3.94 -18.86
CA ARG A 110 50.22 4.15 -18.76
C ARG A 110 50.70 3.82 -17.35
N ALA A 111 51.83 3.12 -17.23
CA ALA A 111 52.52 2.92 -15.96
C ALA A 111 52.99 4.27 -15.43
N LYS A 112 52.31 4.81 -14.41
CA LYS A 112 52.79 5.98 -13.66
C LYS A 112 53.83 5.48 -12.67
N LEU A 113 54.99 6.15 -12.65
CA LEU A 113 56.07 5.84 -11.70
C LEU A 113 55.52 6.01 -10.28
N LEU A 114 55.62 4.96 -9.44
CA LEU A 114 55.11 4.91 -8.06
C LEU A 114 55.75 5.92 -7.09
N THR A 115 56.64 6.79 -7.57
CA THR A 115 57.46 7.71 -6.77
C THR A 115 56.89 9.13 -6.65
N GLN A 116 55.79 9.47 -7.32
CA GLN A 116 55.17 10.79 -7.15
C GLN A 116 54.30 10.81 -5.88
N ASP A 117 54.54 11.78 -4.98
CA ASP A 117 53.76 11.99 -3.75
C ASP A 117 52.24 12.08 -4.00
N GLU A 118 51.85 12.62 -5.17
CA GLU A 118 50.46 12.67 -5.62
C GLU A 118 49.78 11.29 -5.67
N PHE A 119 50.53 10.24 -6.00
CA PHE A 119 50.02 8.87 -6.03
C PHE A 119 49.72 8.37 -4.62
N PHE A 120 50.62 8.62 -3.66
CA PHE A 120 50.41 8.26 -2.26
C PHE A 120 49.20 8.99 -1.67
N HIS A 121 49.02 10.28 -1.96
CA HIS A 121 47.84 11.03 -1.56
C HIS A 121 46.55 10.43 -2.12
N ARG A 122 46.51 10.09 -3.42
CA ARG A 122 45.33 9.46 -4.04
C ARG A 122 45.03 8.07 -3.46
N VAL A 123 46.04 7.25 -3.19
CA VAL A 123 45.85 5.94 -2.55
C VAL A 123 45.28 6.11 -1.13
N LYS A 124 45.81 7.07 -0.37
CA LYS A 124 45.31 7.40 0.97
C LYS A 124 43.85 7.86 0.95
N GLU A 125 43.49 8.76 0.03
CA GLU A 125 42.10 9.21 -0.14
C GLU A 125 41.14 8.08 -0.53
N VAL A 126 41.57 7.17 -1.40
CA VAL A 126 40.77 5.98 -1.78
C VAL A 126 40.60 5.04 -0.61
N ALA A 127 41.65 4.82 0.20
CA ALA A 127 41.59 3.99 1.40
C ALA A 127 40.66 4.59 2.46
N GLU A 128 40.81 5.89 2.76
CA GLU A 128 39.93 6.59 3.71
C GLU A 128 38.47 6.60 3.24
N ARG A 129 38.23 6.76 1.92
CA ARG A 129 36.87 6.69 1.36
C ARG A 129 36.26 5.29 1.53
N ARG A 130 37.03 4.23 1.25
CA ARG A 130 36.56 2.84 1.45
C ARG A 130 36.22 2.57 2.91
N GLU A 131 37.05 3.02 3.83
CA GLU A 131 36.80 2.85 5.27
C GLU A 131 35.50 3.55 5.71
N ARG A 132 35.24 4.77 5.20
CA ARG A 132 33.98 5.48 5.46
C ARG A 132 32.76 4.75 4.87
N GLU A 133 32.87 4.27 3.63
CA GLU A 133 31.81 3.52 2.96
C GLU A 133 31.49 2.20 3.69
N GLU A 134 32.50 1.49 4.17
CA GLU A 134 32.36 0.26 4.95
C GLU A 134 31.73 0.53 6.33
N ALA A 135 32.14 1.60 7.01
CA ALA A 135 31.56 2.03 8.26
C ALA A 135 30.07 2.39 8.10
N ASP A 136 29.73 3.14 7.06
CA ASP A 136 28.34 3.54 6.80
C ASP A 136 27.47 2.37 6.34
N SER A 137 28.00 1.45 5.54
CA SER A 137 27.35 0.19 5.18
C SER A 137 27.05 -0.65 6.43
N SER A 138 28.00 -0.74 7.36
CA SER A 138 27.84 -1.47 8.62
C SER A 138 26.78 -0.83 9.52
N LYS A 139 26.77 0.51 9.66
CA LYS A 139 25.70 1.23 10.37
C LYS A 139 24.33 0.98 9.75
N ARG A 140 24.22 1.01 8.42
CA ARG A 140 22.96 0.73 7.70
C ARG A 140 22.48 -0.70 7.94
N LYS A 141 23.38 -1.69 7.95
CA LYS A 141 23.04 -3.08 8.28
C LYS A 141 22.54 -3.22 9.72
N ALA A 142 23.24 -2.63 10.69
CA ALA A 142 22.83 -2.65 12.09
C ALA A 142 21.44 -2.00 12.28
N ALA A 143 21.19 -0.85 11.64
CA ALA A 143 19.88 -0.19 11.70
C ALA A 143 18.75 -1.06 11.13
N ARG A 144 19.00 -1.82 10.05
CA ARG A 144 18.02 -2.75 9.48
C ARG A 144 17.69 -3.90 10.43
N VAL A 145 18.70 -4.48 11.07
CA VAL A 145 18.51 -5.56 12.05
C VAL A 145 17.68 -5.05 13.23
N ASN A 146 18.05 -3.90 13.81
CA ASN A 146 17.31 -3.29 14.91
C ASN A 146 15.85 -2.98 14.53
N ALA A 147 15.60 -2.48 13.31
CA ALA A 147 14.25 -2.22 12.83
C ALA A 147 13.43 -3.52 12.69
N HIS A 148 14.05 -4.58 12.19
CA HIS A 148 13.42 -5.89 12.07
C HIS A 148 13.07 -6.49 13.43
N GLU A 149 13.96 -6.38 14.42
CA GLU A 149 13.71 -6.83 15.79
C GLU A 149 12.54 -6.08 16.43
N ARG A 150 12.47 -4.75 16.27
CA ARG A 150 11.34 -3.93 16.74
C ARG A 150 10.02 -4.33 16.08
N LEU A 151 10.04 -4.63 14.79
CA LEU A 151 8.85 -5.10 14.08
C LEU A 151 8.41 -6.46 14.61
N ALA A 152 9.35 -7.39 14.81
CA ALA A 152 9.06 -8.71 15.33
C ALA A 152 8.44 -8.66 16.74
N THR A 153 8.97 -7.83 17.64
CA THR A 153 8.39 -7.66 18.98
C THR A 153 7.01 -7.02 18.94
N ALA A 154 6.82 -6.00 18.10
CA ALA A 154 5.51 -5.36 17.92
C ALA A 154 4.45 -6.32 17.37
N LEU A 155 4.80 -7.21 16.43
CA LEU A 155 3.89 -8.23 15.90
C LEU A 155 3.45 -9.23 16.96
N VAL A 156 4.37 -9.66 17.84
CA VAL A 156 4.04 -10.56 18.95
C VAL A 156 3.07 -9.88 19.93
N GLN A 157 3.31 -8.62 20.28
CA GLN A 157 2.42 -7.85 21.15
C GLN A 157 1.03 -7.69 20.53
N TRP A 158 0.98 -7.30 19.26
CA TRP A 158 -0.28 -7.15 18.53
C TRP A 158 -1.09 -8.45 18.47
N GLU A 159 -0.44 -9.59 18.22
CA GLU A 159 -1.11 -10.89 18.20
C GLU A 159 -1.69 -11.27 19.57
N GLN A 160 -0.99 -10.93 20.66
CA GLN A 160 -1.50 -11.14 22.02
C GLN A 160 -2.73 -10.25 22.30
N GLU A 161 -2.65 -8.96 21.98
CA GLU A 161 -3.76 -8.02 22.15
C GLU A 161 -4.97 -8.44 21.32
N ARG A 162 -4.74 -8.88 20.08
CA ARG A 162 -5.78 -9.38 19.20
C ARG A 162 -6.50 -10.59 19.80
N ARG A 163 -5.77 -11.56 20.35
CA ARG A 163 -6.37 -12.74 21.00
C ARG A 163 -7.21 -12.35 22.22
N ILE A 164 -6.75 -11.39 23.02
CA ILE A 164 -7.52 -10.88 24.17
C ILE A 164 -8.84 -10.24 23.69
N CYS A 165 -8.77 -9.42 22.64
CA CYS A 165 -9.95 -8.80 22.03
C CYS A 165 -10.92 -9.85 21.47
N GLU A 166 -10.42 -10.87 20.77
CA GLU A 166 -11.24 -11.97 20.23
C GLU A 166 -11.94 -12.75 21.36
N GLN A 167 -11.23 -13.07 22.45
CA GLN A 167 -11.82 -13.73 23.61
C GLN A 167 -12.89 -12.88 24.29
N ARG A 168 -12.65 -11.57 24.45
CA ARG A 168 -13.62 -10.65 25.03
C ARG A 168 -14.87 -10.56 24.15
N ASN A 169 -14.71 -10.43 22.84
CA ASN A 169 -15.82 -10.37 21.90
C ASN A 169 -16.62 -11.68 21.92
N LYS A 170 -15.95 -12.83 22.00
CA LYS A 170 -16.61 -14.13 22.13
C LYS A 170 -17.45 -14.21 23.41
N ALA A 171 -16.91 -13.79 24.55
CA ALA A 171 -17.65 -13.78 25.81
C ALA A 171 -18.85 -12.81 25.79
N VAL A 172 -18.73 -11.67 25.10
CA VAL A 172 -19.86 -10.74 24.89
C VAL A 172 -20.93 -11.37 24.01
N MET A 173 -20.53 -12.02 22.92
CA MET A 173 -21.46 -12.74 22.03
C MET A 173 -22.19 -13.87 22.75
N GLU A 174 -21.48 -14.69 23.53
CA GLU A 174 -22.09 -15.78 24.32
C GLU A 174 -23.12 -15.25 25.33
N ARG A 175 -22.83 -14.14 26.01
CA ARG A 175 -23.78 -13.50 26.92
C ARG A 175 -25.01 -12.96 26.19
N TRP A 176 -24.80 -12.35 25.02
CA TRP A 176 -25.90 -11.85 24.20
C TRP A 176 -26.76 -13.01 23.67
N GLU A 177 -26.16 -14.10 23.22
CA GLU A 177 -26.87 -15.30 22.78
C GLU A 177 -27.73 -15.90 23.91
N LEU A 178 -27.18 -16.03 25.12
CA LEU A 178 -27.94 -16.48 26.28
C LEU A 178 -29.11 -15.53 26.61
N ALA A 179 -28.86 -14.22 26.62
CA ALA A 179 -29.92 -13.23 26.86
C ALA A 179 -31.01 -13.26 25.79
N VAL A 180 -30.65 -13.51 24.53
CA VAL A 180 -31.60 -13.70 23.44
C VAL A 180 -32.44 -14.96 23.64
N VAL A 181 -31.83 -16.08 24.04
CA VAL A 181 -32.57 -17.32 24.34
C VAL A 181 -33.54 -17.13 25.50
N GLU A 182 -33.12 -16.50 26.59
CA GLU A 182 -33.99 -16.17 27.73
C GLU A 182 -35.16 -15.28 27.30
N TRP A 183 -34.88 -14.25 26.49
CA TRP A 183 -35.90 -13.38 25.94
C TRP A 183 -36.88 -14.13 25.02
N GLU A 184 -36.40 -15.06 24.18
CA GLU A 184 -37.26 -15.88 23.31
C GLU A 184 -38.19 -16.79 24.12
N ASN A 185 -37.67 -17.42 25.18
CA ASN A 185 -38.48 -18.24 26.10
C ASN A 185 -39.57 -17.43 26.80
N GLU A 186 -39.23 -16.27 27.35
CA GLU A 186 -40.19 -15.38 28.02
C GLU A 186 -41.23 -14.81 27.04
N ARG A 187 -40.80 -14.45 25.83
CA ARG A 187 -41.70 -14.02 24.76
C ARG A 187 -42.73 -15.09 24.43
N ASP A 188 -42.30 -16.34 24.34
CA ASP A 188 -43.19 -17.45 24.00
C ASP A 188 -44.14 -17.79 25.17
N LEU A 189 -43.70 -17.71 26.43
CA LEU A 189 -44.57 -17.81 27.61
C LEU A 189 -45.61 -16.68 27.69
N ALA A 190 -45.18 -15.43 27.50
CA ALA A 190 -46.11 -14.30 27.49
C ALA A 190 -47.17 -14.44 26.39
N ARG A 191 -46.81 -15.07 25.26
CA ARG A 191 -47.74 -15.37 24.17
C ARG A 191 -48.78 -16.42 24.55
N THR A 192 -48.38 -17.49 25.25
CA THR A 192 -49.33 -18.55 25.69
C THR A 192 -50.29 -18.02 26.75
N GLU A 193 -49.81 -17.16 27.65
CA GLU A 193 -50.61 -16.57 28.74
C GLU A 193 -51.33 -15.27 28.34
N ARG A 194 -51.17 -14.82 27.08
CA ARG A 194 -51.74 -13.58 26.53
C ARG A 194 -51.37 -12.31 27.30
N ARG A 195 -50.17 -12.28 27.90
CA ARG A 195 -49.59 -11.09 28.55
C ARG A 195 -48.98 -10.16 27.49
N LYS A 196 -48.97 -8.85 27.75
CA LYS A 196 -48.23 -7.89 26.90
C LYS A 196 -46.75 -7.94 27.25
N ILE A 197 -45.91 -8.13 26.25
CA ILE A 197 -44.45 -8.11 26.40
C ILE A 197 -43.99 -6.66 26.43
N GLY A 198 -43.46 -6.23 27.58
CA GLY A 198 -42.95 -4.85 27.77
C GLY A 198 -41.46 -4.66 27.47
N TRP A 199 -40.76 -5.71 27.04
CA TRP A 199 -39.30 -5.74 26.95
C TRP A 199 -38.85 -5.91 25.50
N THR A 200 -37.86 -5.12 25.06
CA THR A 200 -37.25 -5.23 23.73
C THR A 200 -36.23 -6.35 23.68
N LYS A 201 -35.98 -6.91 22.48
CA LYS A 201 -34.93 -7.90 22.27
C LYS A 201 -33.56 -7.31 22.65
N PRO A 202 -32.73 -8.03 23.42
CA PRO A 202 -31.37 -7.62 23.77
C PRO A 202 -30.46 -7.38 22.55
#